data_AF-A0A3S2I0B9-F1
#
_entry.id   AF-A0A3S2I0B9-F1
#
_cell.length_a   1.000
_cell.length_b   1.000
_cell.length_c   1.000
_cell.angle_alpha   90.00
_cell.angle_beta   90.00
_cell.angle_gamma   90.00
#
_symmetry.space_group_name_H-M   'P 1'
#
loop_
_entity.id
_entity.type
_entity.pdbx_description
1 polymer ?
#
loop_
_entity_poly.entity_id
_entity_poly.type
_entity_poly.pdbx_seq_one_letter_code
_entity_poly.pdbx_strand_id
1 'polypeptide(L)'
;AQALETFASGAGLSLDVALEKFAARAKAIEAHGLPAEKIRYDAAFGRPLDYYTGLVFEIAADNGDRPLVGGGRYDRLLTLLGAKTPIPGVGFSVWLDRIEALRETAP
;
A
#
# COMPACT_ATOMS: atom_id res chain seq x y z
N ALA A 1 0.50 -14.72 3.32
CA ALA A 1 1.98 -14.73 3.44
C ALA A 1 2.55 -16.04 2.94
N GLN A 2 2.06 -17.18 3.43
CA GLN A 2 2.51 -18.52 3.04
C GLN A 2 2.68 -18.76 1.52
N ALA A 3 1.72 -18.33 0.69
CA ALA A 3 1.85 -18.48 -0.77
C ALA A 3 3.10 -17.79 -1.35
N LEU A 4 3.45 -16.60 -0.84
CA LEU A 4 4.64 -15.85 -1.27
C LEU A 4 5.94 -16.45 -0.71
N GLU A 5 5.90 -17.02 0.49
CA GLU A 5 7.04 -17.74 1.09
C GLU A 5 7.37 -19.00 0.29
N THR A 6 6.35 -19.80 -0.06
CA THR A 6 6.51 -20.98 -0.92
C THR A 6 7.08 -20.60 -2.28
N PHE A 7 6.56 -19.51 -2.89
CA PHE A 7 7.09 -19.00 -4.16
C PHE A 7 8.56 -18.58 -4.03
N ALA A 8 8.91 -17.79 -3.01
CA ALA A 8 10.27 -17.31 -2.82
C ALA A 8 11.26 -18.47 -2.63
N SER A 9 10.91 -19.46 -1.80
CA SER A 9 11.72 -20.66 -1.58
C SER A 9 11.88 -21.48 -2.86
N GLY A 10 10.79 -21.73 -3.59
CA GLY A 10 10.82 -22.49 -4.84
C GLY A 10 11.61 -21.80 -5.97
N ALA A 11 11.65 -20.46 -5.95
CA ALA A 11 12.40 -19.65 -6.92
C ALA A 11 13.84 -19.31 -6.48
N GLY A 12 14.26 -19.70 -5.27
CA GLY A 12 15.57 -19.34 -4.72
C GLY A 12 15.75 -17.84 -4.44
N LEU A 13 14.67 -17.11 -4.17
CA LEU A 13 14.67 -15.68 -3.89
C LEU A 13 14.75 -15.44 -2.37
N SER A 14 15.69 -14.59 -1.94
CA SER A 14 15.70 -14.09 -0.55
C SER A 14 14.78 -12.89 -0.42
N LEU A 15 13.59 -13.13 0.11
CA LEU A 15 12.57 -12.12 0.37
C LEU A 15 12.19 -12.03 1.86
N ASP A 16 12.98 -12.63 2.75
CA ASP A 16 12.63 -12.91 4.14
C ASP A 16 12.12 -11.66 4.89
N VAL A 17 12.91 -10.58 4.87
CA VAL A 17 12.55 -9.32 5.53
C VAL A 17 11.30 -8.66 4.92
N ALA A 18 11.12 -8.79 3.61
CA ALA A 18 9.96 -8.23 2.93
C ALA A 18 8.68 -9.02 3.25
N LEU A 19 8.79 -10.35 3.29
CA LEU A 19 7.71 -11.27 3.64
C LEU A 19 7.33 -11.17 5.11
N GLU A 20 8.28 -10.99 6.01
CA GLU A 20 8.02 -10.73 7.43
C GLU A 20 7.18 -9.46 7.62
N LYS A 21 7.60 -8.35 6.98
CA LYS A 21 6.85 -7.08 7.00
C LYS A 21 5.48 -7.21 6.34
N PHE A 22 5.35 -8.00 5.27
CA PHE A 22 4.09 -8.27 4.62
C PHE A 22 3.14 -9.07 5.53
N ALA A 23 3.64 -10.14 6.15
CA ALA A 23 2.88 -10.98 7.08
C ALA A 23 2.40 -10.19 8.30
N ALA A 24 3.28 -9.37 8.90
CA ALA A 24 2.93 -8.50 10.01
C ALA A 24 1.80 -7.52 9.65
N ARG A 25 1.82 -6.95 8.44
CA ARG A 25 0.73 -6.09 7.95
C ARG A 25 -0.56 -6.85 7.71
N ALA A 26 -0.51 -8.02 7.07
CA ALA A 26 -1.70 -8.83 6.82
C ALA A 26 -2.40 -9.18 8.14
N LYS A 27 -1.62 -9.57 9.17
CA LYS A 27 -2.12 -9.82 10.51
C LYS A 27 -2.72 -8.57 11.18
N ALA A 28 -2.09 -7.41 11.01
CA ALA A 28 -2.62 -6.15 11.53
C ALA A 28 -3.95 -5.75 10.88
N ILE A 29 -4.06 -5.91 9.56
CA ILE A 29 -5.29 -5.67 8.79
C ILE A 29 -6.44 -6.54 9.31
N GLU A 30 -6.18 -7.83 9.50
CA GLU A 30 -7.15 -8.78 10.07
C GLU A 30 -7.55 -8.40 11.50
N ALA A 31 -6.58 -8.05 12.36
CA ALA A 31 -6.83 -7.64 13.73
C ALA A 31 -7.66 -6.35 13.84
N HIS A 32 -7.61 -5.48 12.82
CA HIS A 32 -8.43 -4.28 12.73
C HIS A 32 -9.84 -4.54 12.15
N GLY A 33 -10.19 -5.78 11.81
CA GLY A 33 -11.51 -6.15 11.30
C GLY A 33 -11.81 -5.61 9.91
N LEU A 34 -10.76 -5.32 9.12
CA LEU A 34 -10.94 -4.88 7.74
C LEU A 34 -11.36 -6.05 6.85
N PRO A 35 -12.32 -5.86 5.94
CA PRO A 35 -12.81 -6.91 5.05
C PRO A 35 -11.69 -7.36 4.09
N ALA A 36 -11.12 -8.53 4.33
CA ALA A 36 -9.99 -9.05 3.57
C ALA A 36 -10.35 -9.26 2.08
N GLU A 37 -11.60 -9.58 1.78
CA GLU A 37 -12.14 -9.73 0.44
C GLU A 37 -12.16 -8.43 -0.38
N LYS A 38 -12.12 -7.27 0.30
CA LYS A 38 -12.00 -5.95 -0.34
C LYS A 38 -10.55 -5.51 -0.52
N ILE A 39 -9.57 -6.32 -0.08
CA ILE A 39 -8.14 -5.99 -0.14
C ILE A 39 -7.45 -6.94 -1.12
N ARG A 40 -6.97 -6.39 -2.22
CA ARG A 40 -6.21 -7.14 -3.23
C ARG A 40 -4.72 -6.84 -3.10
N TYR A 41 -3.91 -7.89 -2.99
CA TYR A 41 -2.46 -7.79 -3.14
C TYR A 41 -2.08 -7.82 -4.62
N ASP A 42 -1.13 -6.99 -5.02
CA ASP A 42 -0.61 -6.90 -6.37
C ASP A 42 0.91 -6.71 -6.34
N ALA A 43 1.65 -7.71 -6.83
CA ALA A 43 3.11 -7.66 -6.87
C ALA A 43 3.65 -6.74 -7.97
N ALA A 44 2.86 -6.46 -9.02
CA ALA A 44 3.21 -5.57 -10.11
C ALA A 44 2.84 -4.11 -9.81
N PHE A 45 2.12 -3.87 -8.72
CA PHE A 45 1.73 -2.53 -8.30
C PHE A 45 2.91 -1.79 -7.67
N GLY A 46 3.32 -0.72 -8.33
CA GLY A 46 4.28 0.25 -7.83
C GLY A 46 3.89 1.65 -8.33
N ARG A 47 4.29 2.68 -7.58
CA ARG A 47 4.15 4.07 -8.04
C ARG A 47 5.44 4.51 -8.72
N PRO A 48 5.37 5.42 -9.71
CA PRO A 48 6.56 5.99 -10.35
C PRO A 48 7.39 6.89 -9.41
N LEU A 49 6.91 7.12 -8.18
CA LEU A 49 7.54 7.99 -7.21
C LEU A 49 8.48 7.18 -6.31
N ASP A 50 9.79 7.40 -6.48
CA ASP A 50 10.86 6.66 -5.78
C ASP A 50 11.03 7.05 -4.29
N TYR A 51 10.12 7.87 -3.74
CA TYR A 51 10.18 8.23 -2.31
C TYR A 51 9.52 7.19 -1.40
N TYR A 52 8.73 6.25 -1.94
CA TYR A 52 8.11 5.20 -1.13
C TYR A 52 9.14 4.13 -0.75
N THR A 53 9.14 3.73 0.52
CA THR A 53 10.15 2.82 1.10
C THR A 53 9.53 1.56 1.69
N GLY A 54 8.24 1.32 1.47
CA GLY A 54 7.52 0.22 2.09
C GLY A 54 6.16 -0.03 1.44
N LEU A 55 5.12 -0.16 2.27
CA LEU A 55 3.75 -0.35 1.79
C LEU A 55 3.35 0.82 0.88
N VAL A 56 2.78 0.50 -0.27
CA VAL A 56 2.04 1.44 -1.12
C VAL A 56 0.65 0.86 -1.31
N PHE A 57 -0.37 1.72 -1.34
CA PHE A 57 -1.75 1.30 -1.54
C PHE A 57 -2.54 2.33 -2.33
N GLU A 58 -3.63 1.85 -2.91
CA GLU A 58 -4.70 2.65 -3.50
C GLU A 58 -6.04 2.12 -3.02
N ILE A 59 -7.03 3.01 -2.95
CA ILE A 59 -8.43 2.65 -2.70
C ILE A 59 -9.24 3.19 -3.87
N ALA A 60 -10.06 2.34 -4.47
CA ALA A 60 -10.96 2.70 -5.56
C ALA A 60 -12.38 2.23 -5.20
N ALA A 61 -13.38 2.76 -5.91
CA ALA A 61 -14.73 2.19 -5.86
C ALA A 61 -14.74 0.82 -6.57
N ASP A 62 -15.72 -0.03 -6.24
CA ASP A 62 -15.79 -1.41 -6.76
C ASP A 62 -15.72 -1.49 -8.31
N ASN A 63 -16.24 -0.48 -9.02
CA ASN A 63 -16.20 -0.36 -10.49
C ASN A 63 -15.40 0.86 -10.98
N GLY A 64 -14.54 1.42 -10.13
CA GLY A 64 -13.82 2.66 -10.45
C GLY A 64 -12.52 2.42 -11.19
N ASP A 65 -12.42 2.93 -12.43
CA ASP A 65 -11.18 2.90 -13.23
C ASP A 65 -10.04 3.74 -12.64
N ARG A 66 -10.35 4.60 -11.66
CA ARG A 66 -9.39 5.56 -11.07
C ARG A 66 -9.37 5.45 -9.55
N PRO A 67 -8.19 5.53 -8.91
CA PRO A 67 -8.08 5.53 -7.47
C PRO A 67 -8.69 6.79 -6.86
N LEU A 68 -9.36 6.64 -5.71
CA LEU A 68 -9.92 7.72 -4.88
C LEU A 68 -8.96 8.13 -3.76
N VAL A 69 -8.13 7.19 -3.32
CA VAL A 69 -7.10 7.39 -2.31
C VAL A 69 -5.80 6.76 -2.79
N GLY A 70 -4.69 7.43 -2.54
CA GLY A 70 -3.36 6.93 -2.83
C GLY A 70 -2.43 7.21 -1.66
N GLY A 71 -1.69 6.20 -1.21
CA GLY A 71 -0.84 6.38 -0.03
C GLY A 71 0.24 5.33 0.09
N GLY A 72 1.02 5.47 1.16
CA GLY A 72 2.10 4.55 1.47
C GLY A 72 3.09 5.09 2.49
N ARG A 73 4.11 4.29 2.76
CA ARG A 73 5.21 4.58 3.68
C ARG A 73 6.41 5.16 2.93
N TYR A 74 6.96 6.26 3.43
CA TYR A 74 7.98 7.08 2.79
C TYR A 74 9.06 7.55 3.77
N ASP A 75 9.77 6.60 4.37
CA ASP A 75 10.69 6.87 5.48
C ASP A 75 11.90 7.75 5.12
N ARG A 76 12.23 7.83 3.84
CA ARG A 76 13.39 8.59 3.35
C ARG A 76 13.04 10.02 2.93
N LEU A 77 11.75 10.34 2.76
CA LEU A 77 11.32 11.61 2.18
C LEU A 77 11.85 12.81 2.96
N LEU A 78 11.71 12.82 4.28
CA LEU A 78 12.13 13.95 5.10
C LEU A 78 13.65 14.11 5.12
N THR A 79 14.40 13.01 5.07
CA THR A 79 15.87 13.05 4.93
C THR A 79 16.28 13.63 3.58
N LEU A 80 15.60 13.24 2.49
CA LEU A 80 15.82 13.84 1.16
C LEU A 80 15.51 15.34 1.12
N LEU A 81 14.64 15.82 2.00
CA LEU A 81 14.29 17.24 2.16
C LEU A 81 15.15 18.00 3.19
N GLY A 82 16.18 17.37 3.76
CA GLY A 82 17.15 18.03 4.64
C GLY A 82 16.96 17.82 6.14
N ALA A 83 16.10 16.89 6.57
CA ALA A 83 16.02 16.51 7.99
C ALA A 83 17.36 15.95 8.49
N LYS A 84 17.84 16.46 9.64
CA LYS A 84 19.11 16.06 10.25
C LYS A 84 19.12 14.63 10.79
N THR A 85 17.95 14.09 11.08
CA THR A 85 17.74 12.73 11.56
C THR A 85 16.73 12.02 10.66
N PRO A 86 16.82 10.69 10.50
CA PRO A 86 15.78 9.92 9.80
C PRO A 86 14.43 10.06 10.51
N ILE A 87 13.39 10.45 9.75
CA ILE A 87 12.02 10.59 10.25
C ILE A 87 11.13 9.69 9.40
N PRO A 88 10.65 8.54 9.93
CA PRO A 88 9.75 7.66 9.19
C PRO A 88 8.41 8.36 8.92
N GLY A 89 7.83 8.12 7.75
CA GLY A 89 6.61 8.79 7.30
C GLY A 89 5.62 7.81 6.69
N VAL A 90 4.34 8.00 6.97
CA VAL A 90 3.24 7.28 6.31
C VAL A 90 2.06 8.24 6.16
N GLY A 91 1.35 8.13 5.05
CA GLY A 91 0.22 8.99 4.77
C GLY A 91 -0.45 8.64 3.44
N PHE A 92 -1.48 9.41 3.13
CA PHE A 92 -2.25 9.26 1.91
C PHE A 92 -2.81 10.61 1.46
N SER A 93 -3.15 10.71 0.19
CA SER A 93 -3.94 11.79 -0.39
C SER A 93 -5.29 11.25 -0.87
N VAL A 94 -6.27 12.14 -0.94
CA VAL A 94 -7.64 11.85 -1.36
C VAL A 94 -8.01 12.77 -2.52
N TRP A 95 -8.59 12.22 -3.57
CA TRP A 95 -9.13 12.99 -4.70
C TRP A 95 -10.60 13.33 -4.45
N LEU A 96 -10.85 14.52 -3.91
CA LEU A 96 -12.19 14.96 -3.51
C LEU A 96 -13.14 15.12 -4.70
N ASP A 97 -12.63 15.60 -5.84
CA ASP A 97 -13.34 15.71 -7.12
C ASP A 97 -13.90 14.36 -7.59
N ARG A 98 -13.10 13.29 -7.45
CA ARG A 98 -13.53 11.94 -7.85
C ARG A 98 -14.58 11.38 -6.90
N ILE A 99 -14.45 11.68 -5.60
CA ILE A 99 -15.44 11.28 -4.61
C ILE A 99 -16.77 12.01 -4.85
N GLU A 100 -16.72 13.30 -5.15
CA GLU A 100 -17.91 14.09 -5.46
C GLU A 100 -18.64 13.57 -6.71
N ALA A 101 -17.91 13.31 -7.80
CA ALA A 101 -18.49 12.74 -9.02
C ALA A 101 -19.15 11.36 -8.79
N LEU A 102 -18.60 10.54 -7.90
CA LEU A 102 -19.22 9.27 -7.51
C LEU A 102 -20.50 9.46 -6.68
N ARG A 103 -20.55 10.50 -5.85
CA ARG A 103 -21.77 10.81 -5.06
C ARG A 103 -22.91 11.29 -5.95
N GLU A 104 -22.63 12.08 -6.98
CA GLU A 104 -23.64 12.57 -7.92
C GLU A 104 -24.21 11.47 -8.82
N THR A 105 -23.44 10.41 -9.05
CA THR A 105 -23.82 9.27 -9.89
C THR A 105 -24.38 8.08 -9.09
N ALA A 106 -24.35 8.16 -7.76
CA ALA A 106 -24.98 7.21 -6.87
C ALA A 106 -26.52 7.42 -6.87
N PRO A 107 -27.32 6.36 -7.06
CA PRO A 107 -28.79 6.46 -7.11
C PRO A 107 -29.42 6.86 -5.76
#